data_AF-A0A7I8VH02-F1
#
_entry.id   AF-A0A7I8VH02-F1
#
_cell.length_a   1.000
_cell.length_b   1.000
_cell.length_c   1.000
_cell.angle_alpha   90.00
_cell.angle_beta   90.00
_cell.angle_gamma   90.00
#
_symmetry.space_group_name_H-M   'P 1'
#
loop_
_entity.id
_entity.type
_entity.pdbx_description
1 polymer ?
#
loop_
_entity_poly.entity_id
_entity_poly.type
_entity_poly.pdbx_seq_one_letter_code
_entity_poly.pdbx_strand_id
1 'polypeptide(L)'
;MDLQLMDDLFPSLLPELANPLWVDLNGPYDDDAELINEEGKVNRWVVQTACTTYKDPIGKVPLEEDVDEEEEEEEEDEEESETNNDDIQMDDAMEEPSMASAEEDNGMGEWGM
;
A
#
# COMPACT_ATOMS: atom_id res chain seq x y z
N MET A 1 8.17 38.14 40.84
CA MET A 1 9.51 37.53 40.86
C MET A 1 9.72 36.98 39.47
N ASP A 2 10.67 37.53 38.73
CA ASP A 2 10.95 37.11 37.35
C ASP A 2 11.47 35.67 37.35
N LEU A 3 10.70 34.78 36.74
CA LEU A 3 11.07 33.37 36.59
C LEU A 3 12.30 33.20 35.68
N GLN A 4 12.50 34.15 34.75
CA GLN A 4 13.66 34.16 33.84
C GLN A 4 15.01 34.28 34.55
N LEU A 5 15.06 34.88 35.76
CA LEU A 5 16.33 35.02 36.49
C LEU A 5 16.79 33.71 37.16
N MET A 6 15.88 32.75 37.35
CA MET A 6 16.21 31.47 38.00
C MET A 6 16.87 30.49 37.02
N ASP A 7 16.46 30.55 35.75
CA ASP A 7 17.02 29.70 34.69
C ASP A 7 18.48 30.05 34.37
N ASP A 8 18.88 31.32 34.56
CA ASP A 8 20.27 31.76 34.40
C ASP A 8 21.15 31.48 35.63
N LEU A 9 20.55 31.19 36.79
CA LEU A 9 21.28 31.03 38.06
C LEU A 9 21.63 29.57 38.37
N PHE A 10 20.82 28.62 37.92
CA PHE A 10 21.06 27.19 38.11
C PHE A 10 20.61 26.39 36.89
N PRO A 11 21.40 25.40 36.42
CA PRO A 11 21.01 24.54 35.32
C PRO A 11 19.77 23.69 35.68
N SER A 12 18.97 23.36 34.67
CA SER A 12 17.86 22.41 34.79
C SER A 12 18.34 21.06 35.37
N LEU A 13 17.63 20.58 36.39
CA LEU A 13 17.80 19.22 36.95
C LEU A 13 16.73 18.25 36.45
N LEU A 14 15.85 18.71 35.55
CA LEU A 14 14.80 17.90 34.98
C LEU A 14 15.38 17.07 33.82
N PRO A 15 14.95 15.82 33.66
CA PRO A 15 15.34 15.02 32.51
C PRO A 15 14.86 15.68 31.21
N GLU A 16 15.61 15.44 30.14
CA GLU A 16 15.23 15.89 28.81
C GLU A 16 13.90 15.27 28.38
N LEU A 17 13.03 16.10 27.80
CA LEU A 17 11.67 15.71 27.40
C LEU A 17 11.67 14.70 26.26
N ALA A 18 12.64 14.78 25.34
CA ALA A 18 12.84 13.81 24.28
C ALA A 18 14.23 13.22 24.48
N ASN A 19 14.29 11.95 24.89
CA ASN A 19 15.56 11.28 25.08
C ASN A 19 15.70 10.15 24.03
N PRO A 20 16.85 10.14 23.32
CA PRO A 20 17.07 9.27 22.17
C PRO A 20 17.10 7.78 22.52
N LEU A 21 17.22 7.42 23.81
CA LEU A 21 17.16 6.02 24.25
C LEU A 21 15.76 5.39 24.12
N TRP A 22 14.71 6.21 24.06
CA TRP A 22 13.33 5.77 23.95
C TRP A 22 12.51 6.52 22.90
N VAL A 23 13.09 7.56 22.29
CA VAL A 23 12.56 8.26 21.13
C VAL A 23 13.56 8.12 19.99
N ASP A 24 13.32 7.16 19.10
CA ASP A 24 14.13 7.00 17.89
C ASP A 24 13.48 7.75 16.73
N LEU A 25 13.81 9.05 16.63
CA LEU A 25 13.33 9.92 15.55
C LEU A 25 14.26 9.91 14.32
N ASN A 26 15.47 9.37 14.45
CA ASN A 26 16.53 9.53 13.45
C ASN A 26 17.33 8.25 13.24
N GLY A 27 16.75 7.10 13.58
CA GLY A 27 17.31 5.79 13.30
C GLY A 27 17.56 5.66 11.80
N PRO A 28 18.66 5.00 11.38
CA PRO A 28 18.90 4.75 9.96
C PRO A 28 17.72 3.95 9.40
N TYR A 29 16.90 4.62 8.60
CA TYR A 29 15.73 4.06 7.95
C TYR A 29 16.01 3.98 6.45
N ASP A 30 15.81 2.80 5.88
CA ASP A 30 16.03 2.54 4.45
C ASP A 30 14.65 2.34 3.80
N ASP A 31 14.12 3.46 3.28
CA ASP A 31 12.80 3.50 2.63
C ASP A 31 12.71 2.50 1.47
N ASP A 32 13.78 2.36 0.68
CA ASP A 32 13.81 1.48 -0.49
C ASP A 32 13.72 0.00 -0.08
N ALA A 33 14.46 -0.38 0.97
CA ALA A 33 14.41 -1.75 1.48
C ALA A 33 13.03 -2.11 2.07
N GLU A 34 12.37 -1.17 2.75
CA GLU A 34 11.00 -1.36 3.22
C GLU A 34 10.03 -1.51 2.05
N LEU A 35 10.10 -0.61 1.07
CA LEU A 35 9.20 -0.63 -0.08
C LEU A 35 9.29 -1.97 -0.83
N ILE A 36 10.51 -2.44 -1.12
CA ILE A 36 10.75 -3.75 -1.76
C ILE A 36 10.15 -4.89 -0.91
N ASN A 37 10.25 -4.80 0.40
CA ASN A 37 9.68 -5.80 1.30
C ASN A 37 8.16 -5.87 1.20
N GLU A 38 7.50 -4.71 1.18
CA GLU A 38 6.05 -4.59 1.06
C GLU A 38 5.54 -5.04 -0.30
N GLU A 39 6.15 -4.59 -1.38
CA GLU A 39 5.83 -5.04 -2.75
C GLU A 39 5.96 -6.56 -2.88
N GLY A 40 7.00 -7.15 -2.28
CA GLY A 40 7.18 -8.59 -2.23
C GLY A 40 6.07 -9.32 -1.47
N LYS A 41 5.51 -8.73 -0.40
CA LYS A 41 4.35 -9.30 0.31
C LYS A 41 3.11 -9.29 -0.58
N VAL A 42 2.85 -8.17 -1.26
CA VAL A 42 1.71 -8.03 -2.18
C VAL A 42 1.82 -9.05 -3.30
N ASN A 43 2.98 -9.18 -3.93
CA ASN A 43 3.15 -10.10 -5.04
C ASN A 43 2.95 -11.57 -4.61
N ARG A 44 3.46 -11.96 -3.43
CA ARG A 44 3.18 -13.29 -2.85
C ARG A 44 1.70 -13.51 -2.60
N TRP A 45 1.00 -12.51 -2.08
CA TRP A 45 -0.43 -12.59 -1.84
C TRP A 45 -1.21 -12.78 -3.14
N VAL A 46 -0.89 -12.01 -4.19
CA VAL A 46 -1.49 -12.16 -5.53
C VAL A 46 -1.28 -13.56 -6.07
N VAL A 47 -0.04 -14.06 -6.09
CA VAL A 47 0.27 -15.41 -6.57
C VAL A 47 -0.48 -16.47 -5.76
N GLN A 48 -0.53 -16.34 -4.44
CA GLN A 48 -1.26 -17.26 -3.59
C GLN A 48 -2.75 -17.27 -3.95
N THR A 49 -3.37 -16.10 -4.06
CA THR A 49 -4.80 -16.01 -4.39
C THR A 49 -5.11 -16.54 -5.79
N ALA A 50 -4.28 -16.22 -6.78
CA ALA A 50 -4.43 -16.71 -8.15
C ALA A 50 -4.26 -18.23 -8.26
N CYS A 51 -3.33 -18.83 -7.51
CA CYS A 51 -3.11 -20.28 -7.56
C CYS A 51 -4.11 -21.07 -6.70
N THR A 52 -4.66 -20.50 -5.64
CA THR A 52 -5.61 -21.22 -4.75
C THR A 52 -6.97 -21.53 -5.38
N THR A 53 -7.30 -20.93 -6.53
CA THR A 53 -8.54 -21.19 -7.27
C THR A 53 -8.47 -22.41 -8.18
N TYR A 54 -7.29 -22.97 -8.43
CA TYR A 54 -7.08 -24.16 -9.27
C TYR A 54 -7.23 -25.48 -8.50
N LYS A 55 -8.30 -25.62 -7.72
CA LYS A 55 -8.70 -26.95 -7.23
C LYS A 55 -9.69 -27.54 -8.23
N ASP A 56 -9.36 -28.71 -8.77
CA ASP A 56 -10.27 -29.42 -9.65
C ASP A 56 -11.65 -29.56 -8.99
N PRO A 57 -12.74 -29.22 -9.70
CA PRO A 57 -14.07 -29.41 -9.16
C PRO A 57 -14.30 -30.90 -8.86
N ILE A 58 -15.00 -31.17 -7.76
CA ILE A 58 -15.36 -32.52 -7.33
C ILE A 58 -16.04 -33.26 -8.49
N GLY A 59 -15.45 -34.38 -8.93
CA GLY A 59 -15.97 -35.20 -10.03
C GLY A 59 -15.20 -35.08 -11.35
N LYS A 60 -14.19 -34.21 -11.46
CA LYS A 60 -13.18 -34.32 -12.52
C LYS A 60 -12.34 -35.56 -12.27
N VAL A 61 -12.42 -36.54 -13.17
CA VAL A 61 -11.41 -37.60 -13.28
C VAL A 61 -10.20 -37.02 -14.01
N PRO A 62 -8.96 -37.30 -13.57
CA PRO A 62 -7.78 -36.98 -14.37
C PRO A 62 -7.96 -37.65 -15.73
N LEU A 63 -7.81 -36.89 -16.81
CA LEU A 63 -7.73 -37.48 -18.13
C LEU A 63 -6.44 -38.32 -18.11
N GLU A 64 -6.55 -39.64 -18.23
CA GLU A 64 -5.37 -40.47 -18.47
C GLU A 64 -4.77 -39.96 -19.79
N GLU A 65 -3.56 -39.40 -19.74
CA GLU A 65 -2.76 -39.15 -20.93
C GLU A 65 -2.49 -40.52 -21.56
N ASP A 66 -3.28 -40.87 -22.58
CA ASP A 66 -2.84 -41.83 -23.58
C ASP A 66 -1.56 -41.23 -24.18
N VAL A 67 -0.42 -41.78 -23.74
CA VAL A 67 0.91 -41.50 -24.26
C VAL A 67 0.95 -42.01 -25.70
N ASP A 68 0.45 -41.20 -26.64
CA ASP A 68 0.79 -41.32 -28.05
C ASP A 68 1.96 -40.34 -28.28
N GLU A 69 3.17 -40.89 -28.18
CA GLU A 69 4.44 -40.23 -28.49
C GLU A 69 4.50 -39.94 -29.99
N GLU A 70 3.78 -38.92 -30.47
CA GLU A 70 4.13 -38.28 -31.74
C GLU A 70 4.81 -36.94 -31.43
N GLU A 71 6.16 -37.00 -31.41
CA GLU A 71 7.04 -35.84 -31.50
C GLU A 71 6.72 -35.07 -32.79
N GLU A 72 5.97 -33.97 -32.69
CA GLU A 72 6.01 -32.91 -33.70
C GLU A 72 6.99 -31.84 -33.21
N GLU A 73 8.23 -31.93 -33.70
CA GLU A 73 9.09 -30.76 -33.85
C GLU A 73 8.50 -29.83 -34.93
N GLU A 74 8.81 -28.53 -34.84
CA GLU A 74 8.61 -27.41 -35.79
C GLU A 74 7.72 -26.29 -35.21
N GLU A 75 8.09 -25.00 -35.13
CA GLU A 75 9.31 -24.24 -35.47
C GLU A 75 9.44 -23.05 -34.48
N GLU A 76 10.65 -22.51 -34.32
CA GLU A 76 10.91 -21.23 -33.67
C GLU A 76 10.26 -20.09 -34.48
N ASP A 77 9.11 -19.61 -34.04
CA ASP A 77 8.50 -18.39 -34.59
C ASP A 77 9.12 -17.15 -33.91
N GLU A 78 10.24 -16.69 -34.48
CA GLU A 78 10.82 -15.37 -34.20
C GLU A 78 10.04 -14.27 -34.95
N GLU A 79 8.85 -13.90 -34.48
CA GLU A 79 8.11 -12.74 -35.03
C GLU A 79 7.78 -11.71 -33.92
N GLU A 80 8.68 -10.73 -33.88
CA GLU A 80 8.51 -9.29 -33.61
C GLU A 80 7.83 -8.79 -32.32
N SER A 81 8.66 -8.10 -31.53
CA SER A 81 8.30 -7.14 -30.48
C SER A 81 7.40 -6.01 -31.02
N GLU A 82 6.09 -6.20 -30.96
CA GLU A 82 5.13 -5.10 -31.02
C GLU A 82 5.21 -4.30 -29.70
N THR A 83 5.95 -3.20 -29.74
CA THR A 83 5.95 -2.18 -28.69
C THR A 83 4.59 -1.46 -28.72
N ASN A 84 3.57 -2.02 -28.07
CA ASN A 84 2.31 -1.31 -27.88
C ASN A 84 2.45 -0.33 -26.71
N ASN A 85 3.07 0.81 -27.00
CA ASN A 85 2.99 2.00 -26.17
C ASN A 85 1.63 2.67 -26.42
N ASP A 86 0.56 2.06 -25.90
CA ASP A 86 -0.79 2.62 -25.95
C ASP A 86 -1.04 3.39 -24.64
N ASP A 87 -0.92 4.70 -24.79
CA ASP A 87 -1.44 5.79 -23.96
C ASP A 87 -1.82 5.47 -22.51
N ILE A 88 -0.93 5.94 -21.65
CA ILE A 88 -1.18 6.35 -20.27
C ILE A 88 -2.32 7.38 -20.26
N GLN A 89 -3.58 6.95 -20.21
CA GLN A 89 -4.66 7.79 -19.71
C GLN A 89 -4.60 7.78 -18.18
N MET A 90 -3.84 8.73 -17.65
CA MET A 90 -4.05 9.21 -16.28
C MET A 90 -5.48 9.76 -16.20
N ASP A 91 -6.41 8.95 -15.70
CA ASP A 91 -7.65 9.47 -15.15
C ASP A 91 -7.31 10.22 -13.85
N ASP A 92 -7.00 11.49 -14.03
CA ASP A 92 -6.92 12.55 -13.03
C ASP A 92 -8.31 12.81 -12.42
N ALA A 93 -8.86 11.79 -11.75
CA ALA A 93 -9.99 11.95 -10.84
C ALA A 93 -9.46 12.46 -9.49
N MET A 94 -9.01 13.71 -9.50
CA MET A 94 -9.02 14.60 -8.33
C MET A 94 -10.46 14.71 -7.81
N GLU A 95 -10.93 13.70 -7.08
CA GLU A 95 -12.10 13.86 -6.22
C GLU A 95 -11.63 14.56 -4.95
N GLU A 96 -11.59 15.89 -5.01
CA GLU A 96 -11.41 16.72 -3.82
C GLU A 96 -12.45 16.31 -2.76
N PRO A 97 -12.05 15.93 -1.54
CA PRO A 97 -13.00 15.92 -0.45
C PRO A 97 -13.37 17.38 -0.18
N SER A 98 -14.51 17.82 -0.72
CA SER A 98 -15.07 19.11 -0.36
C SER A 98 -15.26 19.10 1.16
N MET A 99 -14.44 19.87 1.87
CA MET A 99 -14.62 20.16 3.27
C MET A 99 -15.93 20.93 3.41
N ALA A 100 -17.05 20.22 3.55
CA ALA A 100 -18.23 20.77 4.16
C ALA A 100 -17.89 20.97 5.64
N SER A 101 -17.34 22.15 5.94
CA SER A 101 -17.31 22.71 7.29
C SER A 101 -18.74 22.68 7.83
N ALA A 102 -19.04 21.68 8.65
CA ALA A 102 -20.20 21.71 9.51
C ALA A 102 -19.87 22.62 10.70
N GLU A 103 -19.83 23.92 10.44
CA GLU A 103 -19.85 24.96 11.47
C GLU A 103 -21.15 25.75 11.31
N GLU A 104 -22.05 25.44 12.25
CA GLU A 104 -23.02 26.30 12.94
C GLU A 104 -23.72 27.44 12.14
N ASP A 105 -25.05 27.35 11.99
CA ASP A 105 -25.90 28.52 12.27
C ASP A 105 -27.33 28.13 12.70
N ASN A 106 -27.84 28.87 13.67
CA ASN A 106 -29.11 28.69 14.38
C ASN A 106 -30.32 29.11 13.51
N GLY A 107 -31.40 28.31 13.53
CA GLY A 107 -32.66 28.68 12.89
C GLY A 107 -33.88 27.99 13.49
N MET A 108 -34.60 28.72 14.35
CA MET A 108 -35.88 28.36 14.98
C MET A 108 -37.01 28.20 13.94
N GLY A 109 -37.97 27.31 14.20
CA GLY A 109 -39.29 27.25 13.53
C GLY A 109 -39.81 25.82 13.46
N GLU A 110 -40.55 25.33 14.46
CA GLU A 110 -42.02 25.37 14.46
C GLU A 110 -42.63 24.88 13.14
N TRP A 111 -43.07 23.61 13.11
CA TRP A 111 -44.33 23.05 12.56
C TRP A 111 -44.23 21.53 12.85
N GLY A 112 -44.96 20.90 13.76
CA GLY A 112 -46.36 21.11 14.11
C GLY A 112 -47.26 20.37 13.13
N MET A 113 -47.36 19.04 13.30
CA MET A 113 -48.54 18.16 13.12
C MET A 113 -48.13 16.69 13.08
#